data_AF-A0A7W2IDK1-F1
#
_entry.id   AF-A0A7W2IDK1-F1
#
_cell.length_a   1.000
_cell.length_b   1.000
_cell.length_c   1.000
_cell.angle_alpha   90.00
_cell.angle_beta   90.00
_cell.angle_gamma   90.00
#
_symmetry.space_group_name_H-M   'P 1'
#
loop_
_entity.id
_entity.type
_entity.pdbx_description
1 polymer ?
#
loop_
_entity_poly.entity_id
_entity_poly.type
_entity_poly.pdbx_seq_one_letter_code
_entity_poly.pdbx_strand_id
1 'polypeptide(L)'
;MNKLVVTLAAAMCCVGSTSVAVATKLQGSNSEVQIGESYASTRTKMLRLGWAIDREWGVSGVHEKLSFSKYPEVLCGEGFQAVCTGRFKKGDSAILLTIDQFRKRLPVTYITND
;
A
#
# COMPACT_ATOMS: atom_id res chain seq x y z
N MET A 1 46.77 3.64 -20.28
CA MET A 1 47.13 5.05 -20.51
C MET A 1 46.19 5.64 -21.55
N ASN A 2 45.22 6.45 -21.15
CA ASN A 2 45.04 7.81 -21.67
C ASN A 2 43.81 8.44 -21.01
N LYS A 3 44.06 9.65 -20.52
CA LYS A 3 43.17 10.50 -19.73
C LYS A 3 42.14 11.15 -20.66
N LEU A 4 40.92 11.33 -20.19
CA LEU A 4 40.13 12.50 -20.57
C LEU A 4 39.63 13.17 -19.30
N VAL A 5 40.05 14.42 -19.14
CA VAL A 5 39.62 15.36 -18.11
C VAL A 5 38.57 16.26 -18.75
N VAL A 6 37.44 16.49 -18.10
CA VAL A 6 36.59 17.66 -18.36
C VAL A 6 36.18 18.28 -17.03
N THR A 7 36.24 19.61 -17.06
CA THR A 7 36.38 20.59 -15.97
C THR A 7 35.04 21.07 -15.40
N LEU A 8 35.12 21.63 -14.18
CA LEU A 8 34.14 22.31 -13.32
C LEU A 8 33.08 23.24 -13.98
N ALA A 9 31.90 23.30 -13.36
CA ALA A 9 31.16 24.52 -12.95
C ALA A 9 30.05 24.09 -11.94
N ALA A 10 30.07 24.47 -10.66
CA ALA A 10 29.72 25.75 -10.01
C ALA A 10 28.20 26.06 -9.93
N ALA A 11 27.80 26.45 -8.71
CA ALA A 11 26.67 27.30 -8.31
C ALA A 11 25.24 26.71 -8.17
N MET A 12 24.83 26.59 -6.89
CA MET A 12 23.70 27.29 -6.26
C MET A 12 22.30 27.18 -6.89
N CYS A 13 21.37 26.54 -6.17
CA CYS A 13 20.08 27.14 -5.83
C CYS A 13 19.30 26.25 -4.84
N CYS A 14 18.78 26.89 -3.80
CA CYS A 14 17.90 26.30 -2.79
C CYS A 14 16.72 25.57 -3.43
N VAL A 15 16.53 24.28 -3.11
CA VAL A 15 15.24 23.62 -3.31
C VAL A 15 14.97 22.74 -2.08
N GLY A 16 13.92 23.10 -1.35
CA GLY A 16 13.45 22.39 -0.16
C GLY A 16 13.30 20.91 -0.46
N SER A 17 14.02 20.09 0.30
CA SER A 17 13.97 18.63 0.19
C SER A 17 13.20 18.08 1.38
N THR A 18 11.96 17.63 1.15
CA THR A 18 11.25 16.55 1.89
C THR A 18 9.86 16.43 1.25
N SER A 19 9.37 15.34 0.68
CA SER A 19 9.91 14.03 0.33
C SER A 19 9.12 13.61 -0.91
N VAL A 20 9.78 13.24 -1.99
CA VAL A 20 9.09 12.54 -3.09
C VAL A 20 8.76 11.16 -2.55
N ALA A 21 7.47 10.82 -2.43
CA ALA A 21 7.05 9.47 -2.10
C ALA A 21 7.66 8.53 -3.14
N VAL A 22 8.70 7.80 -2.74
CA VAL A 22 9.29 6.76 -3.54
C VAL A 22 8.20 5.72 -3.73
N ALA A 23 7.70 5.59 -4.96
CA ALA A 23 6.84 4.48 -5.35
C ALA A 23 7.71 3.21 -5.28
N THR A 24 7.80 2.61 -4.10
CA THR A 24 8.52 1.36 -3.88
C THR A 24 7.76 0.28 -4.65
N LYS A 25 8.26 -0.02 -5.84
CA LYS A 25 7.82 -1.16 -6.64
C LYS A 25 8.28 -2.42 -5.91
N LEU A 26 7.39 -3.03 -5.13
CA LEU A 26 7.62 -4.34 -4.52
C LEU A 26 7.77 -5.37 -5.65
N GLN A 27 9.01 -5.84 -5.84
CA GLN A 27 9.33 -6.90 -6.79
C GLN A 27 8.80 -8.24 -6.24
N GLY A 28 7.78 -8.77 -6.89
CA GLY A 28 7.18 -10.07 -6.60
C GLY A 28 5.69 -10.06 -6.94
N SER A 29 5.33 -10.44 -8.18
CA SER A 29 3.96 -10.60 -8.73
C SER A 29 2.90 -9.49 -8.51
N ASN A 30 3.21 -8.43 -7.77
CA ASN A 30 2.28 -7.37 -7.34
C ASN A 30 2.47 -6.07 -8.13
N SER A 31 3.19 -6.12 -9.25
CA SER A 31 3.53 -4.98 -10.12
C SER A 31 2.30 -4.18 -10.62
N GLU A 32 1.09 -4.74 -10.50
CA GLU A 32 -0.16 -4.11 -10.94
C GLU A 32 -0.83 -3.25 -9.85
N VAL A 33 -0.49 -3.49 -8.56
CA VAL A 33 -1.01 -2.73 -7.43
C VAL A 33 -0.05 -1.60 -7.09
N GLN A 34 -0.59 -0.37 -6.98
CA GLN A 34 0.21 0.83 -6.73
C GLN A 34 -0.18 1.48 -5.41
N ILE A 35 0.83 1.98 -4.68
CA ILE A 35 0.60 2.86 -3.54
C ILE A 35 -0.10 4.13 -4.03
N GLY A 36 -1.07 4.60 -3.26
CA GLY A 36 -1.90 5.75 -3.56
C GLY A 36 -3.10 5.42 -4.44
N GLU A 37 -3.27 4.21 -4.93
CA GLU A 37 -4.48 3.77 -5.64
C GLU A 37 -5.67 3.59 -4.67
N SER A 38 -6.91 3.76 -5.15
CA SER A 38 -8.08 3.49 -4.32
C SER A 38 -8.19 2.02 -3.95
N TYR A 39 -8.56 1.73 -2.71
CA TYR A 39 -8.73 0.36 -2.23
C TYR A 39 -9.68 -0.46 -3.11
N ALA A 40 -10.76 0.15 -3.62
CA ALA A 40 -11.70 -0.53 -4.51
C ALA A 40 -11.05 -1.04 -5.81
N SER A 41 -10.18 -0.22 -6.42
CA SER A 41 -9.47 -0.58 -7.64
C SER A 41 -8.41 -1.65 -7.35
N THR A 42 -7.61 -1.42 -6.30
CA THR A 42 -6.62 -2.40 -5.83
C THR A 42 -7.25 -3.76 -5.52
N ARG A 43 -8.37 -3.79 -4.80
CA ARG A 43 -9.13 -5.02 -4.51
C ARG A 43 -9.53 -5.75 -5.78
N THR A 44 -10.02 -5.03 -6.79
CA THR A 44 -10.40 -5.63 -8.08
C THR A 44 -9.20 -6.25 -8.79
N LYS A 45 -8.04 -5.60 -8.75
CA LYS A 45 -6.78 -6.12 -9.30
C LYS A 45 -6.31 -7.36 -8.55
N MET A 46 -6.30 -7.33 -7.22
CA MET A 46 -5.92 -8.46 -6.38
C MET A 46 -6.77 -9.71 -6.71
N LEU A 47 -8.09 -9.53 -6.80
CA LEU A 47 -9.02 -10.60 -7.19
C LEU A 47 -8.72 -11.14 -8.59
N ARG A 48 -8.44 -10.27 -9.57
CA ARG A 48 -8.05 -10.67 -10.94
C ARG A 48 -6.74 -11.45 -10.96
N LEU A 49 -5.79 -11.10 -10.10
CA LEU A 49 -4.51 -11.79 -9.92
C LEU A 49 -4.64 -13.13 -9.17
N GLY A 50 -5.85 -13.53 -8.81
CA GLY A 50 -6.14 -14.79 -8.13
C GLY A 50 -5.90 -14.76 -6.62
N TRP A 51 -5.78 -13.58 -6.03
CA TRP A 51 -5.86 -13.44 -4.57
C TRP A 51 -7.31 -13.51 -4.11
N ALA A 52 -7.56 -14.19 -3.00
CA ALA A 52 -8.85 -14.24 -2.34
C ALA A 52 -8.92 -13.23 -1.18
N ILE A 53 -10.10 -12.68 -0.93
CA ILE A 53 -10.35 -11.88 0.27
C ILE A 53 -10.33 -12.77 1.51
N ASP A 54 -9.61 -12.34 2.54
CA ASP A 54 -9.63 -13.04 3.83
C ASP A 54 -10.75 -12.47 4.71
N ARG A 55 -11.95 -13.05 4.61
CA ARG A 55 -13.11 -12.56 5.38
C ARG A 55 -12.95 -12.76 6.88
N GLU A 56 -12.25 -13.84 7.27
CA GLU A 56 -12.02 -14.14 8.67
C GLU A 56 -11.17 -13.04 9.32
N TRP A 57 -10.26 -12.41 8.58
CA TRP A 57 -9.45 -11.28 9.07
C TRP A 57 -10.30 -10.10 9.57
N GLY A 58 -11.27 -9.65 8.77
CA GLY A 58 -12.08 -8.48 9.15
C GLY A 58 -13.06 -8.75 10.30
N VAL A 59 -13.37 -10.03 10.58
CA VAL A 59 -14.24 -10.45 11.69
C VAL A 59 -13.43 -10.86 12.93
N SER A 60 -12.23 -11.41 12.76
CA SER A 60 -11.35 -11.87 13.84
C SER A 60 -10.58 -10.74 14.52
N GLY A 61 -10.67 -9.51 14.01
CA GLY A 61 -10.13 -8.35 14.68
C GLY A 61 -10.84 -8.02 15.98
N VAL A 62 -10.30 -7.03 16.70
CA VAL A 62 -10.75 -6.52 18.01
C VAL A 62 -12.25 -6.15 18.09
N HIS A 63 -12.97 -6.15 16.96
CA HIS A 63 -14.36 -5.73 16.85
C HIS A 63 -15.28 -6.87 16.38
N GLU A 64 -16.40 -7.06 17.08
CA GLU A 64 -17.49 -7.97 16.68
C GLU A 64 -18.24 -7.53 15.41
N LYS A 65 -17.92 -6.33 14.88
CA LYS A 65 -18.57 -5.72 13.71
C LYS A 65 -17.52 -5.30 12.69
N LEU A 66 -17.83 -5.55 11.42
CA LEU A 66 -17.00 -5.12 10.29
C LEU A 66 -16.85 -3.59 10.27
N SER A 67 -15.61 -3.11 10.09
CA SER A 67 -15.35 -1.68 9.90
C SER A 67 -16.00 -1.14 8.62
N PHE A 68 -16.04 -1.98 7.57
CA PHE A 68 -16.72 -1.68 6.32
C PHE A 68 -17.53 -2.90 5.83
N SER A 69 -18.87 -2.80 5.80
CA SER A 69 -19.71 -3.91 5.30
C SER A 69 -19.42 -4.29 3.85
N LYS A 70 -18.94 -3.35 3.03
CA LYS A 70 -18.56 -3.58 1.62
C LYS A 70 -17.21 -4.28 1.48
N TYR A 71 -16.35 -4.17 2.49
CA TYR A 71 -14.98 -4.69 2.48
C TYR A 71 -14.78 -5.55 3.74
N PRO A 72 -15.39 -6.75 3.78
CA PRO A 72 -15.34 -7.63 4.95
C PRO A 72 -13.93 -8.14 5.28
N GLU A 73 -12.99 -7.97 4.37
CA GLU A 73 -11.57 -8.27 4.58
C GLU A 73 -10.76 -7.12 5.20
N VAL A 74 -11.38 -5.97 5.48
CA VAL A 74 -10.71 -4.79 6.04
C VAL A 74 -11.01 -4.67 7.53
N LEU A 75 -9.94 -4.60 8.31
CA LEU A 75 -9.99 -4.34 9.74
C LEU A 75 -9.39 -2.97 10.04
N CYS A 76 -10.03 -2.18 10.89
CA CYS A 76 -9.52 -0.88 11.33
C CYS A 76 -9.30 -0.87 12.84
N GLY A 77 -8.23 -0.24 13.29
CA GLY A 77 -8.05 0.07 14.71
C GLY A 77 -8.99 1.19 15.20
N GLU A 78 -8.95 1.47 16.49
CA GLU A 78 -9.66 2.61 17.10
C GLU A 78 -8.70 3.78 17.40
N GLY A 79 -9.22 5.00 17.38
CA GLY A 79 -8.49 6.23 17.74
C GLY A 79 -8.06 7.10 16.56
N PHE A 80 -7.49 8.27 16.87
CA PHE A 80 -7.21 9.33 15.89
C PHE A 80 -6.14 8.95 14.85
N GLN A 81 -5.25 8.02 15.19
CA GLN A 81 -4.19 7.52 14.29
C GLN A 81 -4.43 6.09 13.82
N ALA A 82 -5.65 5.58 13.97
CA ALA A 82 -5.98 4.25 13.52
C ALA A 82 -5.80 4.13 12.00
N VAL A 83 -5.17 3.04 11.60
CA VAL A 83 -5.04 2.61 10.21
C VAL A 83 -5.98 1.43 9.97
N CYS A 84 -6.40 1.26 8.72
CA CYS A 84 -7.09 0.06 8.29
C CYS A 84 -6.15 -0.85 7.53
N THR A 85 -6.33 -2.15 7.69
CA THR A 85 -5.56 -3.16 6.97
C THR A 85 -6.51 -4.16 6.32
N GLY A 86 -6.40 -4.28 5.00
CA GLY A 86 -7.06 -5.32 4.21
C GLY A 86 -6.15 -6.52 4.01
N ARG A 87 -6.65 -7.75 4.21
CA ARG A 87 -5.87 -8.98 4.03
C ARG A 87 -6.37 -9.81 2.84
N PHE A 88 -5.41 -10.29 2.05
CA PHE A 88 -5.65 -11.16 0.89
C PHE A 88 -4.79 -12.41 0.99
N LYS A 89 -5.33 -13.56 0.59
CA LYS A 89 -4.65 -14.88 0.63
C LYS A 89 -4.53 -15.48 -0.77
N LYS A 90 -3.44 -16.19 -1.03
CA LYS A 90 -3.24 -16.99 -2.26
C LYS A 90 -2.37 -18.20 -1.92
N GLY A 91 -3.00 -19.38 -1.82
CA GLY A 91 -2.34 -20.55 -1.24
C GLY A 91 -1.92 -20.27 0.20
N ASP A 92 -0.67 -20.58 0.54
CA ASP A 92 -0.08 -20.35 1.85
C ASP A 92 0.47 -18.93 2.05
N SER A 93 0.34 -18.06 1.05
CA SER A 93 0.82 -16.67 1.10
C SER A 93 -0.32 -15.70 1.44
N ALA A 94 -0.01 -14.67 2.23
CA ALA A 94 -0.92 -13.58 2.51
C ALA A 94 -0.25 -12.22 2.28
N ILE A 95 -1.06 -11.23 1.88
CA ILE A 95 -0.66 -9.84 1.69
C ILE A 95 -1.57 -8.95 2.51
N LEU A 96 -0.95 -7.97 3.18
CA LEU A 96 -1.61 -6.90 3.89
C LEU A 96 -1.50 -5.60 3.08
N LEU A 97 -2.64 -4.93 2.94
CA LEU A 97 -2.76 -3.61 2.36
C LEU A 97 -3.11 -2.63 3.48
N THR A 98 -2.22 -1.69 3.77
CA THR A 98 -2.54 -0.58 4.68
C THR A 98 -3.33 0.47 3.93
N ILE A 99 -4.39 0.98 4.55
CA ILE A 99 -5.40 1.84 3.96
C ILE A 99 -5.57 3.08 4.84
N ASP A 100 -5.49 4.26 4.24
CA ASP A 100 -5.83 5.51 4.91
C ASP A 100 -7.36 5.69 4.94
N GLN A 101 -7.94 5.47 6.12
CA GLN A 101 -9.37 5.57 6.34
C GLN A 101 -9.93 6.99 6.36
N PHE A 102 -9.07 8.00 6.55
CA PHE A 102 -9.49 9.40 6.66
C PHE A 102 -9.75 10.05 5.30
N ARG A 103 -9.49 9.32 4.21
CA ARG A 103 -9.66 9.79 2.83
C ARG A 103 -10.83 9.05 2.16
N LYS A 104 -11.69 9.80 1.48
CA LYS A 104 -12.89 9.28 0.79
C LYS A 104 -12.65 8.07 -0.12
N ARG A 105 -11.48 8.01 -0.78
CA ARG A 105 -11.13 6.96 -1.74
C ARG A 105 -10.38 5.77 -1.13
N LEU A 106 -10.13 5.79 0.18
CA LEU A 106 -9.41 4.75 0.91
C LEU A 106 -8.09 4.37 0.19
N PRO A 107 -7.13 5.30 0.03
CA PRO A 107 -5.93 5.00 -0.72
C PRO A 107 -5.09 3.96 0.03
N VAL A 108 -4.53 3.02 -0.74
CA VAL A 108 -3.55 2.06 -0.21
C VAL A 108 -2.24 2.81 0.04
N THR A 109 -1.76 2.84 1.27
CA THR A 109 -0.55 3.59 1.66
C THR A 109 0.67 2.69 1.79
N TYR A 110 0.47 1.40 2.05
CA TYR A 110 1.55 0.44 2.22
C TYR A 110 1.09 -0.97 1.84
N ILE A 111 2.03 -1.79 1.38
CA ILE A 111 1.79 -3.17 0.96
C ILE A 111 2.90 -4.02 1.57
N THR A 112 2.55 -5.09 2.26
CA THR A 112 3.51 -6.04 2.81
C THR A 112 2.99 -7.46 2.68
N ASN A 113 3.91 -8.42 2.66
CA ASN A 113 3.54 -9.81 2.93
C ASN A 113 3.24 -9.94 4.43
N ASP A 114 2.29 -10.81 4.75
CA ASP A 114 1.90 -11.19 6.11
C ASP A 114 2.75 -12.36 6.62
#